data_AF-A0A8T3X941-F1
#
_entry.id   AF-A0A8T3X941-F1
#
_cell.length_a   1.000
_cell.length_b   1.000
_cell.length_c   1.000
_cell.angle_alpha   90.00
_cell.angle_beta   90.00
_cell.angle_gamma   90.00
#
_symmetry.space_group_name_H-M   'P 1'
#
loop_
_entity.id
_entity.type
_entity.pdbx_description
1 polymer ?
#
loop_
_entity_poly.entity_id
_entity_poly.type
_entity_poly.pdbx_seq_one_letter_code
_entity_poly.pdbx_strand_id
1 'polypeptide(L)'
;MNDDGKYQKMQAEMRLPHLNELKEKFKIEFEEDDKIFEQIRNEMSEKLFMFSERIIEPVIGGIDSFSCMYEQNMVTGAERRELFELYKKIQMLKWENNTLMISPDDKKTAEWIKKTWELWNGEMQEKLLKFSVKMSSAWSDLKFKKDRSAYLG
;
A
#
# COMPACT_ATOMS: atom_id res chain seq x y z
N MET A 1 -17.44 20.59 -19.20
CA MET A 1 -17.61 20.37 -17.75
C MET A 1 -16.20 20.23 -17.23
N ASN A 2 -15.78 21.11 -16.34
CA ASN A 2 -14.45 20.99 -15.72
C ASN A 2 -14.34 19.63 -15.01
N ASP A 3 -13.12 19.11 -14.89
CA ASP A 3 -12.90 17.78 -14.33
C ASP A 3 -13.36 17.68 -12.87
N ASP A 4 -13.33 18.79 -12.12
CA ASP A 4 -13.93 18.92 -10.78
C ASP A 4 -15.43 18.61 -10.75
N GLY A 5 -16.20 19.19 -11.67
CA GLY A 5 -17.65 18.94 -11.75
C GLY A 5 -17.95 17.49 -12.12
N LYS A 6 -17.08 16.88 -12.94
CA LYS A 6 -17.16 15.45 -13.30
C LYS A 6 -16.88 14.55 -12.11
N TYR A 7 -15.86 14.88 -11.31
CA TYR A 7 -15.58 14.18 -10.06
C TYR A 7 -16.75 14.30 -9.09
N GLN A 8 -17.28 15.50 -8.86
CA GLN A 8 -18.42 15.71 -7.94
C GLN A 8 -19.66 14.90 -8.34
N LYS A 9 -19.94 14.83 -9.65
CA LYS A 9 -21.04 13.99 -10.16
C LYS A 9 -20.81 12.52 -9.85
N MET A 10 -19.63 11.98 -10.19
CA MET A 10 -19.30 10.58 -9.89
C MET A 10 -19.20 10.31 -8.39
N GLN A 11 -18.79 11.30 -7.60
CA GLN A 11 -18.74 11.21 -6.15
C GLN A 11 -20.13 10.90 -5.59
N ALA A 12 -21.15 11.64 -6.03
CA ALA A 12 -22.52 11.41 -5.60
C ALA A 12 -23.06 10.05 -6.08
N GLU A 13 -22.81 9.69 -7.33
CA GLU A 13 -23.31 8.45 -7.93
C GLU A 13 -22.67 7.19 -7.33
N MET A 14 -21.37 7.24 -7.04
CA MET A 14 -20.56 6.07 -6.69
C MET A 14 -20.10 6.06 -5.23
N ARG A 15 -20.39 7.12 -4.46
CA ARG A 15 -19.90 7.35 -3.10
C ARG A 15 -18.37 7.37 -3.03
N LEU A 16 -17.74 8.16 -3.90
CA LEU A 16 -16.29 8.36 -3.87
C LEU A 16 -15.89 9.18 -2.63
N PRO A 17 -14.64 9.03 -2.14
CA PRO A 17 -14.11 9.88 -1.08
C PRO A 17 -14.11 11.36 -1.46
N HIS A 18 -14.18 12.23 -0.45
CA HIS A 18 -14.07 13.67 -0.69
C HIS A 18 -12.65 14.03 -1.12
N LEU A 19 -12.55 14.99 -2.05
CA LEU A 19 -11.25 15.46 -2.54
C LEU A 19 -10.35 15.91 -1.39
N ASN A 20 -10.88 16.60 -0.37
CA ASN A 20 -10.10 17.02 0.79
C ASN A 20 -9.53 15.83 1.58
N GLU A 21 -10.31 14.76 1.76
CA GLU A 21 -9.83 13.56 2.44
C GLU A 21 -8.71 12.87 1.63
N LEU A 22 -8.84 12.86 0.31
CA LEU A 22 -7.79 12.35 -0.58
C LEU A 22 -6.53 13.22 -0.50
N LYS A 23 -6.64 14.56 -0.54
CA LYS A 23 -5.50 15.48 -0.37
C LYS A 23 -4.77 15.21 0.94
N GLU A 24 -5.50 15.14 2.06
CA GLU A 24 -4.89 14.94 3.37
C GLU A 24 -4.24 13.55 3.49
N LYS A 25 -4.94 12.49 3.07
CA LYS A 25 -4.44 11.11 3.26
C LYS A 25 -3.36 10.73 2.28
N PHE A 26 -3.42 11.18 1.04
CA PHE A 26 -2.49 10.80 -0.03
C PHE A 26 -1.49 11.90 -0.36
N LYS A 27 -1.62 13.10 0.25
CA LYS A 27 -0.77 14.27 -0.02
C LYS A 27 -0.84 14.73 -1.48
N ILE A 28 -2.04 14.66 -2.05
CA ILE A 28 -2.30 15.01 -3.44
C ILE A 28 -2.29 16.54 -3.58
N GLU A 29 -1.44 17.03 -4.47
CA GLU A 29 -1.48 18.40 -4.97
C GLU A 29 -2.18 18.37 -6.32
N PHE A 30 -3.32 19.05 -6.41
CA PHE A 30 -4.10 19.08 -7.64
C PHE A 30 -3.61 20.21 -8.53
N GLU A 31 -3.15 19.86 -9.71
CA GLU A 31 -2.84 20.83 -10.77
C GLU A 31 -4.14 21.29 -11.45
N GLU A 32 -4.18 22.55 -11.89
CA GLU A 32 -5.36 23.16 -12.53
C GLU A 32 -5.74 22.52 -13.88
N ASP A 33 -4.84 21.69 -14.46
CA ASP A 33 -5.08 21.02 -15.73
C ASP A 33 -5.99 19.78 -15.57
N ASP A 34 -7.03 19.73 -16.41
CA ASP A 34 -8.22 18.86 -16.42
C ASP A 34 -7.95 17.33 -16.43
N LYS A 35 -7.32 16.77 -15.40
CA LYS A 35 -7.10 15.31 -15.26
C LYS A 35 -7.20 14.79 -13.83
N ILE A 36 -8.25 15.20 -13.11
CA ILE A 36 -8.36 14.94 -11.68
C ILE A 36 -8.35 13.44 -11.34
N PHE A 37 -9.01 12.60 -12.15
CA PHE A 37 -9.04 11.16 -11.93
C PHE A 37 -7.68 10.52 -12.11
N GLU A 38 -6.90 10.98 -13.09
CA GLU A 38 -5.55 10.49 -13.33
C GLU A 38 -4.63 10.88 -12.18
N GLN A 39 -4.68 12.14 -11.74
CA GLN A 39 -3.91 12.64 -10.59
C GLN A 39 -4.22 11.83 -9.31
N ILE A 40 -5.51 11.63 -8.98
CA ILE A 40 -5.89 10.83 -7.81
C ILE A 40 -5.37 9.42 -7.91
N ARG A 41 -5.59 8.78 -9.06
CA ARG A 41 -5.19 7.39 -9.28
C ARG A 41 -3.69 7.22 -9.14
N ASN A 42 -2.90 8.10 -9.74
CA ASN A 42 -1.44 8.03 -9.72
C ASN A 42 -0.92 8.13 -8.28
N GLU A 43 -1.34 9.15 -7.52
CA GLU A 43 -0.91 9.35 -6.13
C GLU A 43 -1.35 8.20 -5.20
N MET A 44 -2.59 7.74 -5.34
CA MET A 44 -3.06 6.58 -4.57
C MET A 44 -2.26 5.32 -4.91
N SER A 45 -1.96 5.11 -6.19
CA SER A 45 -1.22 3.94 -6.67
C SER A 45 0.23 3.94 -6.18
N GLU A 46 0.91 5.08 -6.24
CA GLU A 46 2.28 5.22 -5.76
C GLU A 46 2.37 4.87 -4.27
N LYS A 47 1.49 5.47 -3.47
CA LYS A 47 1.47 5.20 -2.03
C LYS A 47 1.16 3.74 -1.74
N LEU A 48 0.12 3.18 -2.36
CA LEU A 48 -0.32 1.81 -2.13
C LEU A 48 0.77 0.78 -2.50
N PHE A 49 1.36 0.94 -3.68
CA PHE A 49 2.35 -0.01 -4.20
C PHE A 49 3.68 0.14 -3.49
N MET A 50 4.06 1.34 -3.05
CA MET A 50 5.24 1.53 -2.21
C MET A 50 5.16 0.67 -0.93
N PHE A 51 4.03 0.67 -0.23
CA PHE A 51 3.86 -0.19 0.95
C PHE A 51 3.90 -1.68 0.59
N SER A 52 3.28 -2.08 -0.51
CA SER A 52 3.29 -3.48 -0.95
C SER A 52 4.71 -3.95 -1.26
N GLU A 53 5.44 -3.21 -2.09
CA GLU A 53 6.72 -3.62 -2.66
C GLU A 53 7.88 -3.44 -1.67
N ARG A 54 7.86 -2.38 -0.85
CA ARG A 54 8.99 -2.08 0.04
C ARG A 54 8.83 -2.59 1.47
N ILE A 55 7.61 -2.94 1.88
CA ILE A 55 7.34 -3.33 3.27
C ILE A 55 6.77 -4.75 3.33
N ILE A 56 5.75 -5.07 2.53
CA ILE A 56 5.08 -6.38 2.63
C ILE A 56 5.90 -7.46 1.92
N GLU A 57 6.26 -7.24 0.66
CA GLU A 57 6.94 -8.23 -0.20
C GLU A 57 8.24 -8.81 0.39
N PRO A 58 9.16 -7.99 0.94
CA PRO A 58 10.42 -8.51 1.48
C PRO A 58 10.21 -9.41 2.72
N VAL A 59 9.09 -9.25 3.42
CA VAL A 59 8.77 -10.00 4.63
C VAL A 59 8.09 -11.32 4.31
N ILE A 60 7.29 -11.37 3.24
CA ILE A 60 6.57 -12.58 2.84
C ILE A 60 7.44 -13.54 2.01
N GLY A 61 8.36 -13.03 1.20
CA GLY A 61 9.11 -13.87 0.27
C GLY A 61 10.36 -13.26 -0.40
N GLY A 62 10.59 -11.96 -0.32
CA GLY A 62 11.78 -11.32 -0.92
C GLY A 62 13.02 -11.34 -0.02
N ILE A 63 14.20 -11.65 -0.55
CA ILE A 63 15.48 -11.34 0.13
C ILE A 63 16.09 -10.15 -0.59
N ASP A 64 15.57 -8.97 -0.30
CA ASP A 64 15.98 -7.73 -0.99
C ASP A 64 17.04 -6.96 -0.20
N SER A 65 17.25 -7.29 1.08
CA SER A 65 18.29 -6.69 1.90
C SER A 65 18.65 -7.56 3.11
N PHE A 66 19.73 -7.18 3.81
CA PHE A 66 20.16 -7.85 5.03
C PHE A 66 19.13 -7.73 6.16
N SER A 67 18.38 -6.63 6.28
CA SER A 67 17.34 -6.49 7.30
C SER A 67 16.21 -7.50 7.08
N CYS A 68 15.84 -7.76 5.83
CA CYS A 68 14.77 -8.70 5.47
C CYS A 68 15.06 -10.11 6.00
N MET A 69 16.32 -10.56 6.01
CA MET A 69 16.69 -11.87 6.55
C MET A 69 16.32 -12.02 8.02
N TYR A 70 16.45 -10.95 8.81
CA TYR A 70 16.05 -10.97 10.22
C TYR A 70 14.55 -10.77 10.37
N GLU A 71 13.97 -9.81 9.65
CA GLU A 71 12.54 -9.48 9.72
C GLU A 71 11.65 -10.66 9.36
N GLN A 72 12.03 -11.47 8.37
CA GLN A 72 11.30 -12.70 8.03
C GLN A 72 11.19 -13.68 9.21
N ASN A 73 12.22 -13.71 10.08
CA ASN A 73 12.23 -14.55 11.28
C ASN A 73 11.51 -13.91 12.47
N MET A 74 11.26 -12.59 12.42
CA MET A 74 10.47 -11.86 13.42
C MET A 74 8.95 -12.04 13.24
N VAL A 75 8.53 -12.60 12.11
CA VAL A 75 7.11 -12.78 11.73
C VAL A 75 6.71 -14.25 11.82
N THR A 76 5.57 -14.51 12.47
CA THR A 76 5.01 -15.86 12.57
C THR A 76 4.38 -16.31 11.25
N GLY A 77 4.18 -17.62 11.08
CA GLY A 77 3.50 -18.14 9.89
C GLY A 77 2.06 -17.63 9.72
N ALA A 78 1.34 -17.32 10.80
CA ALA A 78 0.00 -16.76 10.74
C ALA A 78 0.02 -15.31 10.23
N GLU A 79 0.89 -14.48 10.80
CA GLU A 79 1.07 -13.08 10.37
C GLU A 79 1.55 -13.00 8.92
N ARG A 80 2.45 -13.90 8.51
CA ARG A 80 2.92 -13.97 7.13
C ARG A 80 1.77 -14.24 6.16
N ARG A 81 0.84 -15.13 6.52
CA ARG A 81 -0.37 -15.39 5.71
C ARG A 81 -1.29 -14.17 5.67
N GLU A 82 -1.50 -13.48 6.78
CA GLU A 82 -2.30 -12.24 6.79
C GLU A 82 -1.69 -11.14 5.91
N LEU A 83 -0.37 -10.98 5.94
CA LEU A 83 0.36 -10.06 5.07
C LEU A 83 0.24 -10.47 3.60
N PHE A 84 0.31 -11.78 3.31
CA PHE A 84 0.15 -12.29 1.95
C PHE A 84 -1.27 -12.04 1.40
N GLU A 85 -2.32 -12.19 2.20
CA GLU A 85 -3.69 -11.88 1.75
C GLU A 85 -3.86 -10.39 1.45
N LEU A 86 -3.26 -9.50 2.26
CA LEU A 86 -3.22 -8.07 1.96
C LEU A 86 -2.44 -7.79 0.68
N TYR A 87 -1.24 -8.39 0.52
CA TYR A 87 -0.42 -8.29 -0.68
C TYR A 87 -1.20 -8.70 -1.93
N LYS A 88 -1.90 -9.83 -1.89
CA LYS A 88 -2.72 -10.33 -3.00
C LYS A 88 -3.79 -9.32 -3.42
N LYS A 89 -4.51 -8.70 -2.47
CA LYS A 89 -5.51 -7.65 -2.75
C LYS A 89 -4.86 -6.44 -3.43
N ILE A 90 -3.69 -6.02 -2.96
CA ILE A 90 -2.95 -4.90 -3.57
C ILE A 90 -2.48 -5.26 -4.99
N GLN A 91 -1.99 -6.48 -5.23
CA GLN A 91 -1.59 -6.93 -6.57
C GLN A 91 -2.77 -6.96 -7.55
N MET A 92 -3.96 -7.36 -7.10
CA MET A 92 -5.17 -7.25 -7.93
C MET A 92 -5.43 -5.80 -8.35
N LEU A 93 -5.39 -4.85 -7.40
CA LEU A 93 -5.55 -3.43 -7.69
C LEU A 93 -4.43 -2.88 -8.59
N LYS A 94 -3.21 -3.40 -8.48
CA LYS A 94 -2.08 -3.05 -9.36
C LYS A 94 -2.36 -3.40 -10.81
N TRP A 95 -2.86 -4.60 -11.08
CA TRP A 95 -3.21 -5.00 -12.44
C TRP A 95 -4.43 -4.26 -12.98
N GLU A 96 -5.43 -3.97 -12.14
CA GLU A 96 -6.53 -3.08 -12.51
C GLU A 96 -6.02 -1.68 -12.89
N ASN A 97 -5.11 -1.10 -12.10
CA ASN A 97 -4.49 0.19 -12.38
C ASN A 97 -3.72 0.19 -13.71
N ASN A 98 -2.89 -0.83 -13.94
CA ASN A 98 -2.13 -0.98 -15.18
C ASN A 98 -3.06 -1.06 -16.41
N THR A 99 -4.19 -1.75 -16.27
CA THR A 99 -5.21 -1.82 -17.32
C THR A 99 -5.75 -0.43 -17.65
N LEU A 100 -6.02 0.40 -16.63
CA LEU A 100 -6.48 1.77 -16.81
C LEU A 100 -5.38 2.69 -17.37
N MET A 101 -4.10 2.39 -17.17
CA MET A 101 -3.01 3.13 -17.83
C MET A 101 -2.97 2.86 -19.33
N ILE A 102 -3.24 1.62 -19.73
CA ILE A 102 -3.25 1.20 -21.15
C ILE A 102 -4.52 1.67 -21.85
N SER A 103 -5.66 1.59 -21.16
CA SER A 103 -6.99 1.96 -21.68
C SER A 103 -7.73 2.83 -20.66
N PRO A 104 -7.49 4.15 -20.67
CA PRO A 104 -8.14 5.08 -19.74
C PRO A 104 -9.67 5.05 -19.86
N ASP A 105 -10.34 5.00 -18.71
CA ASP A 105 -11.79 5.04 -18.58
C ASP A 105 -12.13 5.67 -17.22
N ASP A 106 -12.81 6.82 -17.23
CA ASP A 106 -13.06 7.58 -16.00
C ASP A 106 -13.96 6.83 -15.02
N LYS A 107 -14.96 6.10 -15.53
CA LYS A 107 -15.89 5.37 -14.67
C LYS A 107 -15.16 4.22 -13.98
N LYS A 108 -14.36 3.45 -14.73
CA LYS A 108 -13.54 2.39 -14.14
C LYS A 108 -12.44 2.95 -13.24
N THR A 109 -11.91 4.14 -13.54
CA THR A 109 -10.97 4.84 -12.65
C THR A 109 -11.65 5.24 -11.34
N ALA A 110 -12.87 5.75 -11.38
CA ALA A 110 -13.66 6.03 -10.19
C ALA A 110 -13.94 4.75 -9.37
N GLU A 111 -14.29 3.64 -10.03
CA GLU A 111 -14.45 2.33 -9.36
C GLU A 111 -13.17 1.88 -8.67
N TRP A 112 -12.03 2.04 -9.35
CA TRP A 112 -10.71 1.72 -8.79
C TRP A 112 -10.37 2.62 -7.60
N ILE A 113 -10.57 3.93 -7.69
CA ILE A 113 -10.35 4.90 -6.59
C ILE A 113 -11.16 4.47 -5.37
N LYS A 114 -12.43 4.11 -5.56
CA LYS A 114 -13.29 3.65 -4.48
C LYS A 114 -12.76 2.38 -3.81
N LYS A 115 -12.45 1.34 -4.59
CA LYS A 115 -11.91 0.08 -4.06
C LYS A 115 -10.61 0.31 -3.28
N THR A 116 -9.71 1.13 -3.84
CA THR A 116 -8.44 1.47 -3.19
C THR A 116 -8.66 2.24 -1.90
N TRP A 117 -9.60 3.20 -1.88
CA TRP A 117 -9.97 3.95 -0.69
C TRP A 117 -10.55 3.05 0.41
N GLU A 118 -11.42 2.11 0.05
CA GLU A 118 -12.04 1.14 0.97
C GLU A 118 -10.98 0.18 1.54
N LEU A 119 -10.07 -0.33 0.71
CA LEU A 119 -8.95 -1.16 1.19
C LEU A 119 -8.05 -0.39 2.15
N TRP A 120 -7.68 0.84 1.77
CA TRP A 120 -6.80 1.70 2.55
C TRP A 120 -7.37 1.99 3.93
N ASN A 121 -8.59 2.52 4.00
CA ASN A 121 -9.24 2.91 5.26
C ASN A 121 -9.85 1.75 6.05
N GLY A 122 -10.02 0.59 5.42
CA GLY A 122 -10.45 -0.62 6.08
C GLY A 122 -9.29 -1.30 6.80
N GLU A 123 -8.75 -2.35 6.19
CA GLU A 123 -7.81 -3.23 6.88
C GLU A 123 -6.34 -2.83 6.72
N MET A 124 -5.98 -2.08 5.66
CA MET A 124 -4.58 -1.88 5.31
C MET A 124 -3.84 -1.00 6.32
N GLN A 125 -4.41 0.15 6.69
CA GLN A 125 -3.79 1.05 7.66
C GLN A 125 -3.56 0.38 9.02
N GLU A 126 -4.56 -0.35 9.52
CA GLU A 126 -4.47 -1.05 10.80
C GLU A 126 -3.39 -2.14 10.76
N LYS A 127 -3.40 -2.98 9.72
CA LYS A 127 -2.43 -4.07 9.57
C LYS A 127 -1.00 -3.55 9.44
N LEU A 128 -0.79 -2.51 8.64
CA LEU A 128 0.53 -1.89 8.46
C LEU A 128 1.04 -1.20 9.73
N LEU A 129 0.15 -0.54 10.49
CA LEU A 129 0.52 0.08 11.75
C LEU A 129 0.94 -0.98 12.78
N LYS A 130 0.11 -2.02 12.95
CA LYS A 130 0.41 -3.14 13.85
C LYS A 130 1.73 -3.82 13.46
N PHE A 131 1.95 -4.04 12.17
CA PHE A 131 3.17 -4.62 11.64
C PHE A 131 4.40 -3.74 11.93
N SER A 132 4.32 -2.44 11.62
CA SER A 132 5.41 -1.47 11.86
C SER A 132 5.79 -1.38 13.34
N VAL A 133 4.80 -1.32 14.24
CA VAL A 133 5.04 -1.32 15.70
C VAL A 133 5.76 -2.59 16.12
N LYS A 134 5.30 -3.75 15.64
CA LYS A 134 5.94 -5.03 15.93
C LYS A 134 7.39 -5.08 15.44
N MET A 135 7.65 -4.69 14.19
CA MET A 135 9.01 -4.71 13.64
C MET A 135 9.94 -3.81 14.45
N SER A 136 9.49 -2.61 14.81
CA SER A 136 10.24 -1.69 15.66
C SER A 136 10.62 -2.31 17.01
N SER A 137 9.65 -2.96 17.68
CA SER A 137 9.90 -3.66 18.94
C SER A 137 10.84 -4.86 18.76
N ALA A 138 10.63 -5.68 17.74
CA ALA A 138 11.45 -6.86 17.47
C ALA A 138 12.91 -6.52 17.16
N TRP A 139 13.15 -5.41 16.46
CA TRP A 139 14.49 -4.86 16.25
C TRP A 139 15.15 -4.40 17.55
N SER A 140 14.40 -3.75 18.44
CA SER A 140 14.92 -3.35 19.77
C SER A 140 15.30 -4.55 20.65
N ASP A 141 14.57 -5.67 20.51
CA ASP A 141 14.79 -6.88 21.30
C ASP A 141 15.80 -7.85 20.66
N LEU A 142 16.30 -7.55 19.45
CA LEU A 142 17.20 -8.42 18.71
C LEU A 142 18.52 -8.59 19.46
N LYS A 143 18.77 -9.81 19.94
CA LYS A 143 20.04 -10.19 20.58
C LYS A 143 20.86 -11.04 19.64
N PHE A 144 22.03 -10.55 19.26
CA PHE A 144 23.03 -11.38 18.60
C PHE A 144 23.50 -12.45 19.59
N LYS A 145 23.45 -13.72 19.17
CA LYS A 145 24.17 -14.75 19.93
C LYS A 145 25.64 -14.33 19.95
N LYS A 146 26.23 -14.17 21.14
CA LYS A 146 27.69 -14.13 21.24
C LYS A 146 28.18 -15.41 20.58
N ASP A 147 28.94 -15.27 19.49
CA ASP A 147 29.66 -16.39 18.92
C ASP A 147 30.40 -17.08 20.06
N ARG A 148 30.06 -18.35 20.31
CA ARG A 148 31.05 -19.22 20.92
C ARG A 148 32.13 -19.29 19.87
N SER A 149 33.20 -18.54 20.08
CA SER A 149 34.50 -18.76 19.49
C SER A 149 34.84 -20.24 19.67
N ALA A 150 34.41 -21.09 18.73
CA ALA A 150 34.95 -22.42 18.54
C ALA A 150 36.29 -22.25 17.82
N TYR A 151 37.22 -21.54 18.49
CA TYR A 151 38.62 -21.61 18.16
C TYR A 151 39.19 -22.81 18.91
N LEU A 152 39.41 -23.87 18.13
CA LEU A 152 40.46 -24.88 18.23
C LEU A 152 40.66 -25.57 19.59
N GLY A 153 40.18 -26.81 19.66
CA GLY A 153 40.75 -27.91 20.41
C GLY A 153 40.56 -29.18 19.60
#